data_AF-A0AAD1FRD3-F1
#
_entry.id   AF-A0AAD1FRD3-F1
#
_cell.length_a   1.000
_cell.length_b   1.000
_cell.length_c   1.000
_cell.angle_alpha   90.00
_cell.angle_beta   90.00
_cell.angle_gamma   90.00
#
_symmetry.space_group_name_H-M   'P 1'
#
loop_
_entity.id
_entity.type
_entity.pdbx_description
1 polymer ?
#
loop_
_entity_poly.entity_id
_entity_poly.type
_entity_poly.pdbx_seq_one_letter_code
_entity_poly.pdbx_strand_id
1 'polypeptide(L)' 'MKKYSEIQILSINDIKINIKIQKKNYQKMKFDQVLNFKKKFVKIRILRRYIAKLKTELNKKINDNK' A
#
# COMPACT_ATOMS: atom_id res chain seq x y z
N MET A 1 -4.77 3.46 7.13
CA MET A 1 -4.65 3.65 5.67
C MET A 1 -5.16 5.02 5.36
N LYS A 2 -4.41 5.79 4.59
CA LYS A 2 -4.87 7.12 4.19
C LYS A 2 -6.07 7.00 3.24
N LYS A 3 -7.00 7.95 3.31
CA LYS A 3 -8.04 8.10 2.28
C LYS A 3 -7.37 8.43 0.95
N TYR A 4 -8.09 8.21 -0.15
CA TYR A 4 -7.50 8.46 -1.47
C TYR A 4 -7.17 9.94 -1.69
N SER A 5 -8.02 10.86 -1.22
CA SER A 5 -7.76 12.30 -1.20
C SER A 5 -6.46 12.66 -0.47
N GLU A 6 -6.19 12.01 0.66
CA GLU A 6 -4.96 12.19 1.42
C GLU A 6 -3.72 11.63 0.70
N ILE A 7 -3.87 10.64 -0.19
CA ILE A 7 -2.77 10.11 -1.00
C ILE A 7 -2.39 11.09 -2.11
N GLN A 8 -3.38 11.76 -2.73
CA GLN A 8 -3.17 12.70 -3.84
C GLN A 8 -2.27 13.88 -3.43
N ILE A 9 -2.36 14.30 -2.16
CA ILE A 9 -1.59 15.41 -1.58
C ILE A 9 -0.13 15.01 -1.29
N LEU A 10 0.20 13.71 -1.26
CA LEU A 10 1.55 13.27 -0.94
C LEU A 10 2.57 13.61 -2.04
N SER A 11 3.80 13.89 -1.60
CA SER A 11 4.94 13.97 -2.51
C SER A 11 5.27 12.59 -3.10
N ILE A 12 5.98 12.56 -4.23
CA ILE A 12 6.47 11.32 -4.85
C ILE A 12 7.30 10.50 -3.86
N ASN A 13 8.15 11.16 -3.06
CA ASN A 13 9.00 10.49 -2.07
C ASN A 13 8.16 9.90 -0.94
N ASP A 14 7.16 10.61 -0.45
CA ASP A 14 6.25 10.10 0.58
C ASP A 14 5.48 8.87 0.09
N ILE A 15 5.00 8.89 -1.16
CA ILE A 15 4.30 7.74 -1.75
C ILE A 15 5.23 6.53 -1.84
N LYS A 16 6.49 6.73 -2.29
CA LYS A 16 7.50 5.66 -2.34
C LYS A 16 7.80 5.06 -0.97
N ILE A 17 7.99 5.91 0.05
CA ILE A 17 8.21 5.49 1.44
C ILE A 17 7.00 4.69 1.95
N ASN A 18 5.79 5.19 1.71
CA ASN A 18 4.56 4.51 2.13
C ASN A 18 4.44 3.12 1.48
N ILE A 19 4.70 3.01 0.17
CA ILE A 19 4.70 1.73 -0.54
C ILE A 19 5.70 0.75 0.10
N LYS A 20 6.92 1.20 0.43
CA LYS A 20 7.95 0.36 1.07
C LYS A 20 7.48 -0.16 2.43
N ILE A 21 6.94 0.71 3.28
CA ILE A 21 6.41 0.34 4.60
C ILE A 21 5.27 -0.66 4.46
N GLN A 22 4.28 -0.37 3.60
CA GLN A 22 3.12 -1.24 3.46
C GLN A 22 3.43 -2.59 2.82
N LYS A 23 4.43 -2.67 1.93
CA LYS A 23 4.92 -3.96 1.39
C LYS A 23 5.52 -4.83 2.50
N LYS A 24 6.33 -4.25 3.39
CA LYS A 24 6.90 -4.99 4.55
C LYS A 24 5.79 -5.50 5.46
N ASN A 25 4.79 -4.66 5.75
CA ASN A 25 3.62 -5.07 6.52
C ASN A 25 2.84 -6.20 5.83
N TYR A 26 2.66 -6.13 4.51
CA TYR A 26 1.96 -7.15 3.75
C TYR A 26 2.67 -8.50 3.80
N GLN A 27 4.00 -8.52 3.66
CA GLN A 27 4.79 -9.73 3.79
C GLN A 27 4.66 -10.33 5.19
N LYS A 28 4.79 -9.51 6.25
CA LYS A 28 4.60 -9.96 7.63
C LYS A 28 3.22 -10.57 7.83
N MET A 29 2.17 -9.90 7.36
CA MET A 29 0.79 -10.41 7.48
C MET A 29 0.56 -11.70 6.70
N LYS A 30 1.24 -11.88 5.55
CA LYS A 30 1.21 -13.12 4.77
C LYS A 30 1.91 -14.25 5.49
N PHE A 31 3.07 -13.99 6.06
CA PHE A 31 3.81 -14.97 6.87
C PHE A 31 3.01 -15.37 8.11
N ASP A 32 2.49 -14.37 8.85
CA ASP A 32 1.61 -14.59 10.00
C ASP A 32 0.35 -15.37 9.61
N GLN A 33 -0.20 -15.19 8.41
CA GLN A 33 -1.36 -15.94 7.94
C GLN A 33 -1.05 -17.42 7.72
N VAL A 34 0.16 -17.74 7.27
CA VAL A 34 0.60 -19.13 7.07
C VAL A 34 0.83 -19.80 8.43
N LEU A 35 1.42 -19.08 9.38
CA LEU A 35 1.75 -19.63 10.71
C LEU A 35 0.58 -19.61 11.71
N ASN A 36 -0.25 -18.58 11.68
CA ASN A 36 -1.45 -18.49 12.51
C ASN A 36 -2.68 -18.82 11.67
N PHE A 37 -3.40 -19.88 12.03
CA PHE A 37 -4.73 -20.24 11.52
C PHE A 37 -5.82 -19.13 11.69
N LYS A 38 -5.47 -17.97 12.26
CA LYS A 38 -6.36 -16.81 12.34
C LYS A 38 -6.56 -16.18 10.95
N LYS A 39 -7.80 -16.27 10.47
CA LYS A 39 -8.31 -15.75 9.19
C LYS A 39 -8.19 -14.20 9.09
N LYS A 40 -7.00 -13.66 8.82
CA LYS A 40 -6.77 -12.22 8.53
C LYS A 40 -6.97 -11.83 7.04
N PHE A 41 -7.63 -12.67 6.25
CA PHE A 41 -7.80 -12.51 4.78
C PHE A 41 -8.32 -11.13 4.37
N VAL A 42 -9.32 -10.60 5.09
CA VAL A 42 -9.92 -9.29 4.78
C VAL A 42 -8.89 -8.17 4.94
N LYS A 43 -8.09 -8.18 6.01
CA LYS A 43 -7.07 -7.16 6.26
C LYS A 43 -5.95 -7.22 5.20
N ILE A 44 -5.55 -8.43 4.78
CA ILE A 44 -4.58 -8.65 3.71
C ILE A 44 -5.11 -8.13 2.37
N ARG A 45 -6.38 -8.40 2.05
CA ARG A 45 -7.04 -7.88 0.84
C ARG A 45 -7.09 -6.35 0.84
N ILE A 46 -7.46 -5.75 1.96
CA ILE A 46 -7.49 -4.30 2.14
C ILE A 46 -6.09 -3.73 1.92
N LEU A 47 -5.05 -4.30 2.57
CA LEU A 47 -3.64 -3.90 2.42
C LEU A 47 -3.16 -3.96 0.97
N ARG A 48 -3.45 -5.05 0.27
CA ARG A 48 -3.11 -5.21 -1.14
C ARG A 48 -3.75 -4.11 -2.01
N ARG A 49 -5.04 -3.82 -1.80
CA ARG A 49 -5.75 -2.75 -2.53
C ARG A 49 -5.15 -1.37 -2.26
N TYR A 50 -4.77 -1.09 -1.02
CA TYR A 50 -4.15 0.19 -0.68
C TYR A 50 -2.78 0.38 -1.32
N ILE A 51 -1.94 -0.68 -1.35
CA ILE A 51 -0.67 -0.65 -2.08
C ILE A 51 -0.91 -0.37 -3.57
N ALA A 52 -1.96 -0.96 -4.16
CA ALA A 52 -2.32 -0.69 -5.56
C ALA A 52 -2.70 0.79 -5.78
N LYS A 53 -3.53 1.38 -4.89
CA LYS A 53 -3.88 2.81 -4.95
C LYS A 53 -2.64 3.71 -4.89
N LEU A 54 -1.71 3.42 -3.98
CA LEU A 54 -0.45 4.18 -3.87
C LEU A 54 0.38 4.10 -5.16
N LYS A 55 0.46 2.91 -5.78
CA LYS A 55 1.16 2.74 -7.07
C LYS A 55 0.49 3.51 -8.20
N THR A 56 -0.84 3.49 -8.26
CA THR A 56 -1.59 4.26 -9.26
C THR A 56 -1.27 5.75 -9.16
N GLU A 57 -1.29 6.31 -7.95
CA GLU A 57 -0.96 7.72 -7.74
C GLU A 57 0.50 8.05 -8.05
N LEU A 58 1.42 7.16 -7.70
CA LEU A 58 2.83 7.31 -8.07
C LEU A 58 2.99 7.38 -9.59
N ASN A 59 2.36 6.46 -10.32
CA ASN A 59 2.46 6.41 -11.78
C ASN A 59 1.84 7.64 -12.43
N LYS A 60 0.68 8.11 -11.94
CA LYS A 60 0.07 9.36 -12.40
C LYS A 60 1.02 10.53 -12.23
N LYS A 61 1.55 10.76 -11.02
CA LYS A 61 2.49 11.87 -10.75
C LYS A 61 3.78 11.78 -11.57
N ILE A 62 4.27 10.58 -11.87
CA ILE A 62 5.44 10.41 -12.74
C ILE A 62 5.10 10.78 -14.19
N ASN A 63 3.91 10.41 -14.68
CA ASN A 63 3.46 10.76 -16.02
C ASN A 63 3.13 12.25 -16.15
N ASP A 64 2.56 12.88 -15.13
CA ASP A 64 2.25 14.33 -15.13
C ASP A 64 3.54 15.18 -15.12
N ASN A 65 4.65 14.63 -14.60
CA ASN A 65 5.96 15.27 -14.57
C ASN A 65 6.84 14.95 -15.79
N LYS A 66 6.34 14.17 -16.75
CA LYS A 66 7.07 13.72 -17.93
C LYS A 66 6.69 14.55 -19.15
#